data_AF-A0A972LTF5-F1
#
_entry.id   AF-A0A972LTF5-F1
#
_cell.length_a   1.000
_cell.length_b   1.000
_cell.length_c   1.000
_cell.angle_alpha   90.00
_cell.angle_beta   90.00
_cell.angle_gamma   90.00
#
_symmetry.space_group_name_H-M   'P 1'
#
loop_
_entity.id
_entity.type
_entity.pdbx_description
1 polymer ?
#
loop_
_entity_poly.entity_id
_entity_poly.type
_entity_poly.pdbx_seq_one_letter_code
_entity_poly.pdbx_strand_id
1 'polypeptide(L)'
;MAKHNLTPRQCEVVRLISLGCTTEEAAWILDLAPSTVDNHKSRAMMLLGTDKAALLTRLAIKFRISSLSDQLTRSEKRKSGRKNDGWN
;
A
#
# COMPACT_ATOMS: atom_id res chain seq x y z
N MET A 1 16.86 -4.09 5.76
CA MET A 1 17.18 -4.48 4.37
C MET A 1 16.09 -3.93 3.46
N ALA A 2 16.45 -3.12 2.46
CA ALA A 2 15.49 -2.58 1.49
C ALA A 2 14.96 -3.73 0.62
N LYS A 3 13.67 -4.06 0.76
CA LYS A 3 13.02 -5.02 -0.15
C LYS A 3 13.01 -4.38 -1.53
N HIS A 4 13.83 -4.89 -2.46
CA HIS A 4 13.82 -4.50 -3.88
C HIS A 4 13.97 -2.99 -4.13
N ASN A 5 14.96 -2.36 -3.48
CA ASN A 5 15.27 -0.93 -3.63
C ASN A 5 14.16 0.04 -3.20
N LEU A 6 13.10 -0.45 -2.54
CA LEU A 6 12.10 0.41 -1.94
C LEU A 6 12.57 0.93 -0.58
N THR A 7 12.27 2.20 -0.32
CA THR A 7 12.40 2.77 1.02
C THR A 7 11.35 2.17 1.96
N PRO A 8 11.53 2.24 3.29
CA PRO A 8 10.53 1.76 4.24
C PRO A 8 9.13 2.36 3.99
N ARG A 9 9.07 3.67 3.72
CA ARG A 9 7.81 4.36 3.45
C ARG A 9 7.14 3.89 2.15
N GLN A 10 7.93 3.62 1.11
CA GLN A 10 7.40 3.04 -0.12
C GLN A 10 6.84 1.64 0.10
N CYS A 11 7.49 0.80 0.93
CA CYS A 11 6.96 -0.52 1.28
C CYS A 11 5.61 -0.42 1.99
N GLU A 12 5.45 0.52 2.93
CA GLU A 12 4.17 0.74 3.63
C GLU A 12 3.07 1.15 2.66
N VAL A 13 3.35 2.10 1.77
CA VAL A 13 2.38 2.52 0.74
C VAL A 13 2.02 1.35 -0.18
N VAL A 14 3.00 0.61 -0.69
CA VAL A 14 2.75 -0.57 -1.54
C VAL A 14 1.91 -1.61 -0.82
N ARG A 15 2.18 -1.88 0.47
CA ARG A 15 1.37 -2.79 1.28
C ARG A 15 -0.09 -2.33 1.32
N LEU A 16 -0.35 -1.08 1.71
CA LEU A 16 -1.71 -0.56 1.83
C LEU A 16 -2.46 -0.60 0.49
N ILE A 17 -1.84 -0.17 -0.61
CA ILE A 17 -2.46 -0.24 -1.95
C ILE A 17 -2.71 -1.70 -2.35
N SER A 18 -1.80 -2.63 -2.03
CA SER A 18 -1.98 -4.06 -2.34
C SER A 18 -3.13 -4.72 -1.56
N LEU A 19 -3.45 -4.18 -0.38
CA LEU A 19 -4.63 -4.53 0.44
C LEU A 19 -5.90 -3.80 -0.04
N GLY A 20 -5.82 -3.12 -1.18
CA GLY A 20 -6.93 -2.42 -1.82
C GLY A 20 -7.16 -1.00 -1.33
N CYS A 21 -6.28 -0.41 -0.50
CA CYS A 21 -6.40 0.99 -0.10
C CYS A 21 -6.30 1.93 -1.30
N THR A 22 -7.14 2.96 -1.30
CA THR A 22 -6.98 4.13 -2.15
C THR A 22 -5.81 4.98 -1.63
N THR A 23 -5.31 5.90 -2.47
CA THR A 23 -4.27 6.87 -2.05
C THR A 23 -4.73 7.67 -0.83
N GLU A 24 -6.01 8.09 -0.81
CA GLU A 24 -6.60 8.84 0.30
C GLU A 24 -6.57 8.02 1.60
N GLU A 25 -7.10 6.80 1.58
CA GLU A 25 -7.13 5.94 2.76
C GLU A 25 -5.73 5.63 3.30
N ALA A 26 -4.77 5.38 2.40
CA ALA A 26 -3.38 5.18 2.79
C ALA A 26 -2.77 6.44 3.42
N ALA A 27 -3.14 7.63 2.94
CA ALA A 27 -2.72 8.90 3.51
C ALA A 27 -3.24 9.09 4.94
N TRP A 28 -4.53 8.81 5.18
CA TRP A 28 -5.13 8.83 6.51
C TRP A 28 -4.49 7.80 7.45
N ILE A 29 -4.20 6.59 6.97
CA ILE A 29 -3.53 5.55 7.76
C ILE A 29 -2.13 5.99 8.21
N LEU A 30 -1.34 6.52 7.27
CA LEU A 30 0.07 6.88 7.46
C LEU A 30 0.28 8.28 8.04
N ASP A 31 -0.79 9.06 8.25
CA ASP A 31 -0.75 10.45 8.70
C ASP A 31 0.10 11.35 7.77
N LEU A 32 -0.21 11.26 6.48
CA LEU A 32 0.47 11.98 5.40
C LEU A 32 -0.53 12.72 4.53
N ALA A 33 -0.07 13.70 3.77
CA ALA A 33 -0.87 14.29 2.70
C ALA A 33 -1.09 13.29 1.55
N PRO A 34 -2.26 13.26 0.89
CA PRO A 34 -2.52 12.39 -0.26
C PRO A 34 -1.48 12.52 -1.38
N SER A 35 -1.01 13.74 -1.65
CA SER A 35 0.06 14.00 -2.62
C SER A 35 1.41 13.36 -2.25
N THR A 36 1.70 13.23 -0.95
CA THR A 36 2.92 12.57 -0.46
C THR A 36 2.83 11.06 -0.67
N VAL A 37 1.67 10.47 -0.37
CA VAL A 37 1.41 9.05 -0.65
C VAL A 37 1.45 8.78 -2.14
N ASP A 38 0.85 9.64 -2.97
CA ASP A 38 0.88 9.49 -4.42
C ASP A 38 2.31 9.53 -4.97
N ASN A 39 3.14 10.46 -4.49
CA ASN A 39 4.57 10.52 -4.84
C ASN A 39 5.32 9.24 -4.46
N HIS A 40 5.09 8.70 -3.25
CA HIS A 40 5.70 7.44 -2.82
C HIS A 40 5.20 6.26 -3.67
N LYS A 41 3.89 6.18 -3.94
CA LYS A 41 3.26 5.16 -4.79
C LYS A 41 3.86 5.18 -6.20
N SER A 42 3.89 6.34 -6.85
CA SER A 42 4.41 6.51 -8.21
C SER A 42 5.87 6.12 -8.31
N ARG A 43 6.72 6.53 -7.35
CA ARG A 43 8.12 6.10 -7.31
C ARG A 43 8.28 4.60 -7.05
N ALA A 44 7.49 4.02 -6.15
CA ALA A 44 7.54 2.58 -5.87
C ALA A 44 7.11 1.75 -7.08
N MET A 45 6.02 2.15 -7.74
CA MET A 45 5.49 1.54 -8.96
C MET A 45 6.50 1.58 -10.11
N MET A 46 7.18 2.73 -10.29
CA MET A 46 8.31 2.86 -11.24
C MET A 46 9.45 1.88 -10.91
N LEU A 47 9.90 1.82 -9.65
CA LEU A 47 10.97 0.90 -9.21
C LEU A 47 10.59 -0.58 -9.37
N LEU A 48 9.31 -0.90 -9.20
CA LEU A 48 8.76 -2.24 -9.36
C LEU A 48 8.41 -2.58 -10.83
N GLY A 49 8.53 -1.62 -11.75
CA GLY A 49 8.26 -1.81 -13.17
C GLY A 49 6.78 -2.05 -13.49
N THR A 50 5.86 -1.39 -12.77
CA THR A 50 4.42 -1.53 -13.03
C THR A 50 3.67 -0.24 -12.84
N ASP A 51 2.58 -0.04 -13.58
CA ASP A 51 1.62 1.06 -13.45
C ASP A 51 0.21 0.57 -13.09
N LYS A 52 0.02 -0.75 -12.87
CA LYS A 52 -1.29 -1.36 -12.57
C LYS A 52 -1.36 -1.86 -11.13
N ALA A 53 -2.43 -1.51 -10.43
CA ALA A 53 -2.66 -1.94 -9.05
C ALA A 53 -2.67 -3.48 -8.88
N ALA A 54 -3.31 -4.22 -9.80
CA ALA A 54 -3.33 -5.68 -9.73
C ALA A 54 -1.94 -6.32 -9.85
N LEU A 55 -1.09 -5.77 -10.72
CA LEU A 55 0.31 -6.21 -10.84
C LEU A 55 1.12 -5.82 -9.61
N LEU A 56 0.87 -4.64 -9.04
CA LEU A 56 1.47 -4.21 -7.78
C LEU A 56 1.14 -5.18 -6.64
N THR A 57 -0.10 -5.65 -6.52
CA THR A 57 -0.50 -6.65 -5.52
C THR A 57 0.29 -7.96 -5.70
N ARG A 58 0.40 -8.46 -6.93
CA ARG A 58 1.19 -9.66 -7.22
C ARG A 58 2.66 -9.48 -6.83
N LEU A 59 3.25 -8.33 -7.15
CA LEU A 59 4.64 -8.02 -6.82
C LEU A 59 4.84 -7.85 -5.31
N ALA A 60 3.90 -7.24 -4.60
CA ALA A 60 3.94 -7.09 -3.15
C ALA A 60 4.03 -8.46 -2.44
N ILE A 61 3.28 -9.45 -2.93
CA ILE A 61 3.35 -10.84 -2.43
C ILE A 61 4.68 -11.49 -2.81
N LYS A 62 5.07 -11.43 -4.09
CA LYS A 62 6.32 -12.02 -4.60
C LYS A 62 7.54 -11.54 -3.80
N PHE A 63 7.55 -10.25 -3.45
CA PHE A 63 8.64 -9.58 -2.74
C PHE A 63 8.44 -9.55 -1.22
N ARG A 64 7.44 -10.27 -0.71
CA ARG A 64 7.10 -10.39 0.71
C ARG A 64 6.91 -9.04 1.40
N ILE A 65 6.47 -8.02 0.68
CA ILE A 65 6.02 -6.73 1.24
C ILE A 65 4.70 -6.95 1.98
N SER A 66 3.84 -7.80 1.40
CA SER A 66 2.60 -8.29 1.99
C SER A 66 2.55 -9.82 1.89
N SER A 67 1.87 -10.48 2.81
CA SER A 67 1.58 -11.92 2.76
C SER A 67 0.18 -12.18 2.21
N LEU A 68 -0.12 -13.40 1.77
CA LEU A 68 -1.48 -13.79 1.33
C LEU A 68 -2.55 -13.62 2.43
N SER A 69 -2.15 -13.71 3.70
CA SER A 69 -3.01 -13.50 4.87
C SER A 69 -2.86 -12.12 5.50
N ASP A 70 -2.15 -11.19 4.84
CA ASP A 70 -2.00 -9.83 5.37
C ASP A 70 -3.33 -9.09 5.31
N GLN A 71 -3.60 -8.33 6.35
CA GLN A 71 -4.84 -7.61 6.55
C GLN A 71 -4.56 -6.29 7.23
N LEU A 72 -5.44 -5.30 7.00
CA LEU A 72 -5.39 -4.06 7.77
C LEU A 72 -5.62 -4.37 9.26
N THR A 73 -4.77 -3.82 10.11
CA THR A 73 -4.95 -3.87 11.55
C THR A 73 -6.20 -3.10 11.96
N ARG A 74 -6.73 -3.34 13.17
CA ARG A 74 -7.89 -2.61 13.70
C ARG A 74 -7.68 -1.09 13.70
N SER A 75 -6.46 -0.63 13.96
CA SER A 75 -6.12 0.79 13.94
C SER A 75 -6.13 1.35 12.52
N GLU A 76 -5.54 0.63 11.55
CA GLU A 76 -5.54 1.04 10.14
C GLU A 76 -6.97 1.07 9.58
N LYS A 77 -7.79 0.06 9.86
CA LYS A 77 -9.22 0.03 9.47
C LYS A 77 -9.99 1.23 10.03
N ARG A 78 -9.73 1.61 11.28
CA ARG A 78 -10.36 2.79 11.89
C ARG A 78 -9.90 4.07 11.21
N LYS A 79 -8.61 4.20 10.90
CA LYS A 79 -8.03 5.40 10.27
C LYS A 79 -8.45 5.58 8.82
N SER A 80 -8.58 4.50 8.05
CA SER A 80 -8.99 4.60 6.64
C SER A 80 -10.42 5.09 6.45
N GLY A 81 -11.26 5.03 7.50
CA GLY A 81 -12.66 5.42 7.41
C GLY A 81 -13.51 4.45 6.59
N ARG A 82 -12.98 3.26 6.26
CA ARG A 82 -13.71 2.21 5.54
C ARG A 82 -14.95 1.77 6.33
N LYS A 83 -16.11 1.94 5.71
CA LYS A 83 -17.39 1.41 6.20
C LYS A 83 -17.89 0.39 5.18
N ASN A 84 -17.85 -0.90 5.52
CA ASN A 84 -18.49 -1.99 4.78
C ASN A 84 -18.27 -1.99 3.25
N ASP A 85 -17.03 -2.17 2.78
CA ASP A 85 -16.70 -2.34 1.36
C ASP A 85 -16.79 -3.80 0.87
N GLY A 86 -17.25 -4.72 1.72
CA GLY A 86 -17.51 -6.12 1.36
C GLY A 86 -16.25 -6.98 1.15
N TRP A 87 -15.07 -6.46 1.47
CA TRP A 87 -13.76 -7.11 1.26
C TRP A 87 -13.04 -7.50 2.57
N ASN A 88 -13.77 -7.59 3.69
CA ASN A 88 -13.27 -8.09 4.98
C ASN A 88 -14.27 -9.04 5.64
#